data_AF-A0A2M8D0Z1-F1
#
_entry.id   AF-A0A2M8D0Z1-F1
#
_cell.length_a   1.000
_cell.length_b   1.000
_cell.length_c   1.000
_cell.angle_alpha   90.00
_cell.angle_beta   90.00
_cell.angle_gamma   90.00
#
_symmetry.space_group_name_H-M   'P 1'
#
loop_
_entity.id
_entity.type
_entity.pdbx_description
1 polymer ?
#
loop_
_entity_poly.entity_id
_entity_poly.type
_entity_poly.pdbx_seq_one_letter_code
_entity_poly.pdbx_strand_id
1 'polypeptide(L)'
;MSLCLLQYKMHADKNSSVFSGAALFLGLGLSGNMKKVIVSLFVLVTIFMVSTAYAQPAGFSDPGARGAGGAAVGGDLAPVEKNVAGGNITIGATAQVVVLFRNDSGRPVQTGAIQLYPSSTVSASVALNQCSSEELPAGAVCAVGLSIKGLQAGSWRIEMLMRHSGRSRLVTATMDGQVAAGEGSESKFFSDIEAIPNVLEFGTPKTSQPVVRAVVMRNITSEPIDINSIYIEASEQAGYSLRTDCTHLSPGQACIVLVTWSPLMKGDTSGVLIVEHSGPTTVSSVNMTGEYSPDSTESADVFPDAVPGKGLLVSSLDEVSFGNDVKSVSAITVSLVNVGDAPLKIRDIRLASTDNGGVSISKSGCLTDMILEPIEACPLTLAWSPVREGAILDDIQIWHDGARGILILPVRGVASKAVSQDNKPVRLASGGLVSASLGQEEATEGIVFVRDETIDPASVLDGFIVTSHSPKRSIISGPGGSRIVFNGEEVVLGGVLWNVNIRTSGVEFRTGDAKVLLLFDRSLSSVNRVPSQSGSSSGSGSSSVTSTSSGGL
;
A
#
# COMPACT_ATOMS: atom_id res chain seq x y z
N MET A 1 45.83 -29.26 13.58
CA MET A 1 46.14 -29.47 12.16
C MET A 1 44.83 -29.36 11.39
N SER A 2 44.52 -28.34 10.59
CA SER A 2 45.04 -26.98 10.42
C SER A 2 43.89 -26.15 9.80
N LEU A 3 43.44 -25.03 10.36
CA LEU A 3 44.01 -23.67 10.38
C LEU A 3 43.86 -22.87 9.06
N CYS A 4 43.58 -21.57 9.24
CA CYS A 4 43.66 -20.45 8.27
C CYS A 4 42.52 -20.29 7.25
N LEU A 5 42.08 -19.07 6.86
CA LEU A 5 42.20 -17.66 7.36
C LEU A 5 40.96 -16.90 6.80
N LEU A 6 40.30 -15.94 7.48
CA LEU A 6 40.55 -14.46 7.43
C LEU A 6 40.74 -13.88 6.00
N GLN A 7 40.25 -12.69 5.61
CA GLN A 7 39.45 -11.60 6.22
C GLN A 7 38.89 -10.70 5.06
N TYR A 8 38.37 -9.46 5.14
CA TYR A 8 38.32 -8.41 6.19
C TYR A 8 36.97 -7.63 6.16
N LYS A 9 36.74 -6.75 7.14
CA LYS A 9 35.55 -5.91 7.38
C LYS A 9 35.71 -4.48 6.84
N MET A 10 34.66 -3.85 6.27
CA MET A 10 34.59 -2.38 6.24
C MET A 10 33.15 -1.82 6.26
N HIS A 11 32.94 -0.80 7.09
CA HIS A 11 31.74 0.06 7.14
C HIS A 11 32.04 1.35 6.36
N ALA A 12 31.05 1.93 5.69
CA ALA A 12 31.06 3.34 5.30
C ALA A 12 29.62 3.85 5.06
N ASP A 13 29.17 4.78 5.89
CA ASP A 13 27.89 5.50 5.68
C ASP A 13 28.02 6.57 4.60
N LYS A 14 26.94 6.85 3.86
CA LYS A 14 26.22 8.15 3.96
C LYS A 14 25.03 8.34 3.01
N ASN A 15 24.02 8.99 3.57
CA ASN A 15 23.08 9.97 3.00
C ASN A 15 22.64 9.85 1.52
N SER A 16 21.38 9.45 1.37
CA SER A 16 20.30 10.29 0.83
C SER A 16 20.68 11.61 0.13
N SER A 17 20.26 11.76 -1.13
CA SER A 17 19.98 13.05 -1.76
C SER A 17 18.81 12.97 -2.73
N VAL A 18 17.59 13.21 -2.21
CA VAL A 18 16.44 13.58 -3.06
C VAL A 18 16.63 15.03 -3.46
N PHE A 19 16.70 15.32 -4.77
CA PHE A 19 16.46 16.68 -5.27
C PHE A 19 15.73 16.65 -6.62
N SER A 20 14.50 17.16 -6.61
CA SER A 20 13.72 17.40 -7.82
C SER A 20 14.16 18.72 -8.46
N GLY A 21 14.47 18.69 -9.76
CA GLY A 21 14.91 19.85 -10.52
C GLY A 21 13.75 20.70 -11.02
N ALA A 22 13.26 21.64 -10.22
CA ALA A 22 12.27 22.63 -10.63
C ALA A 22 12.95 24.00 -10.91
N ALA A 23 13.36 24.23 -12.16
CA ALA A 23 13.98 25.48 -12.58
C ALA A 23 12.92 26.54 -12.95
N LEU A 24 12.67 27.49 -12.05
CA LEU A 24 11.83 28.67 -12.34
C LEU A 24 12.72 29.85 -12.76
N PHE A 25 12.51 30.39 -13.96
CA PHE A 25 13.23 31.57 -14.44
C PHE A 25 12.71 32.85 -13.75
N LEU A 26 13.61 33.59 -13.11
CA LEU A 26 13.39 34.99 -12.73
C LEU A 26 14.32 35.88 -13.56
N GLY A 27 13.73 36.82 -14.31
CA GLY A 27 14.46 37.70 -15.20
C GLY A 27 15.02 38.94 -14.50
N LEU A 28 16.29 39.24 -14.76
CA LEU A 28 16.87 40.57 -14.57
C LEU A 28 17.39 41.05 -15.93
N GLY A 29 16.98 42.25 -16.33
CA GLY A 29 17.39 42.89 -17.59
C GLY A 29 18.46 43.96 -17.39
N LEU A 30 18.70 44.74 -18.46
CA LEU A 30 19.73 45.80 -18.61
C LEU A 30 21.16 45.27 -18.79
N SER A 31 22.03 45.85 -19.62
CA SER A 31 21.81 46.78 -20.76
C SER A 31 23.06 46.83 -21.65
N GLY A 32 22.91 47.26 -22.91
CA GLY A 32 23.92 48.06 -23.63
C GLY A 32 25.27 47.44 -24.03
N ASN A 33 25.43 47.25 -25.35
CA ASN A 33 26.68 47.54 -26.08
C ASN A 33 27.99 46.82 -25.67
N MET A 34 28.09 45.50 -25.90
CA MET A 34 29.37 44.92 -26.33
C MET A 34 29.18 43.69 -27.24
N LYS A 35 28.96 43.95 -28.54
CA LYS A 35 29.00 42.94 -29.62
C LYS A 35 29.98 43.41 -30.70
N LYS A 36 30.73 42.45 -31.28
CA LYS A 36 31.73 42.60 -32.36
C LYS A 36 33.06 43.24 -31.95
N VAL A 37 34.08 42.39 -31.78
CA VAL A 37 35.50 42.51 -32.21
C VAL A 37 36.19 41.21 -31.71
N ILE A 38 37.39 40.88 -32.21
CA ILE A 38 38.09 39.59 -32.01
C ILE A 38 37.37 38.40 -32.68
N VAL A 39 37.24 38.50 -34.01
CA VAL A 39 37.45 37.33 -34.88
C VAL A 39 38.97 37.24 -35.16
N SER A 40 39.47 36.05 -35.50
CA SER A 40 40.82 35.79 -36.04
C SER A 40 42.01 35.86 -35.06
N LEU A 41 42.21 34.77 -34.31
CA LEU A 41 43.57 34.23 -34.10
C LEU A 41 43.50 32.69 -33.95
N PHE A 42 44.59 31.99 -34.31
CA PHE A 42 44.80 30.54 -34.25
C PHE A 42 43.86 29.64 -35.09
N VAL A 43 44.26 29.50 -36.36
CA VAL A 43 44.06 28.31 -37.21
C VAL A 43 45.43 27.60 -37.35
N LEU A 44 45.45 26.32 -37.76
CA LEU A 44 46.62 25.40 -37.82
C LEU A 44 47.13 24.93 -36.42
N VAL A 45 47.50 23.67 -36.17
CA VAL A 45 47.71 22.44 -37.00
C VAL A 45 47.11 21.20 -36.26
N THR A 46 47.13 20.01 -36.91
CA THR A 46 46.68 18.65 -36.50
C THR A 46 45.16 18.40 -36.59
N ILE A 47 44.57 17.70 -37.58
CA ILE A 47 44.90 16.60 -38.52
C ILE A 47 44.62 15.18 -37.96
N PHE A 48 43.87 14.40 -38.75
CA PHE A 48 43.46 12.99 -38.62
C PHE A 48 42.58 12.58 -37.43
N MET A 49 41.26 12.47 -37.69
CA MET A 49 40.64 11.16 -37.97
C MET A 49 39.42 11.33 -38.89
N VAL A 50 39.09 10.29 -39.67
CA VAL A 50 37.90 10.23 -40.54
C VAL A 50 36.93 9.21 -39.97
N SER A 51 35.69 9.63 -39.72
CA SER A 51 34.55 8.75 -39.44
C SER A 51 33.28 9.33 -40.07
N THR A 52 32.43 8.48 -40.62
CA THR A 52 31.32 8.87 -41.50
C THR A 52 30.12 9.44 -40.75
N ALA A 53 29.66 10.62 -41.17
CA ALA A 53 28.36 11.14 -40.78
C ALA A 53 27.26 10.47 -41.63
N TYR A 54 26.53 9.52 -41.05
CA TYR A 54 25.28 9.02 -41.61
C TYR A 54 24.08 9.73 -40.96
N ALA A 55 23.43 10.59 -41.73
CA ALA A 55 22.10 11.11 -41.40
C ALA A 55 21.06 10.38 -42.24
N GLN A 56 20.14 9.64 -41.61
CA GLN A 56 18.92 9.08 -42.19
C GLN A 56 17.78 9.10 -41.13
N PRO A 57 16.50 9.09 -41.55
CA PRO A 57 15.38 9.43 -40.69
C PRO A 57 14.86 8.26 -39.83
N ALA A 58 13.83 8.55 -39.02
CA ALA A 58 13.21 7.60 -38.12
C ALA A 58 12.60 6.37 -38.83
N GLY A 59 12.83 5.20 -38.24
CA GLY A 59 12.20 3.92 -38.62
C GLY A 59 11.83 3.13 -37.37
N PHE A 60 10.69 2.43 -37.41
CA PHE A 60 10.19 1.58 -36.33
C PHE A 60 11.28 0.61 -35.85
N SER A 61 11.53 0.56 -34.53
CA SER A 61 12.55 -0.29 -33.92
C SER A 61 11.92 -1.16 -32.84
N ASP A 62 11.92 -2.47 -33.07
CA ASP A 62 11.43 -3.49 -32.13
C ASP A 62 12.23 -3.47 -30.81
N PRO A 63 11.57 -3.32 -29.64
CA PRO A 63 12.25 -3.37 -28.34
C PRO A 63 12.58 -4.79 -27.84
N GLY A 64 12.35 -5.85 -28.63
CA GLY A 64 12.54 -7.25 -28.22
C GLY A 64 13.92 -7.87 -28.47
N ALA A 65 14.78 -7.28 -29.31
CA ALA A 65 15.92 -7.99 -29.93
C ALA A 65 17.33 -7.50 -29.54
N ARG A 66 17.74 -7.67 -28.27
CA ARG A 66 19.18 -7.69 -27.86
C ARG A 66 19.41 -8.80 -26.82
N GLY A 67 20.34 -9.71 -27.12
CA GLY A 67 20.46 -10.99 -26.41
C GLY A 67 21.54 -11.08 -25.33
N ALA A 68 21.48 -12.20 -24.59
CA ALA A 68 22.57 -12.84 -23.85
C ALA A 68 23.55 -11.94 -23.07
N GLY A 69 23.09 -11.38 -21.95
CA GLY A 69 23.94 -10.79 -20.91
C GLY A 69 23.28 -10.95 -19.54
N GLY A 70 23.98 -11.57 -18.58
CA GLY A 70 23.41 -11.98 -17.30
C GLY A 70 23.10 -10.82 -16.35
N ALA A 71 21.86 -10.34 -16.36
CA ALA A 71 21.24 -9.53 -15.32
C ALA A 71 19.75 -9.90 -15.22
N ALA A 72 19.12 -9.69 -14.06
CA ALA A 72 17.74 -10.09 -13.85
C ALA A 72 16.79 -9.39 -14.85
N VAL A 73 16.26 -10.17 -15.80
CA VAL A 73 15.24 -9.70 -16.74
C VAL A 73 13.95 -9.53 -15.95
N GLY A 74 13.65 -8.30 -15.55
CA GLY A 74 12.29 -7.95 -15.15
C GLY A 74 11.38 -8.15 -16.35
N GLY A 75 10.65 -9.26 -16.36
CA GLY A 75 9.70 -9.62 -17.41
C GLY A 75 8.49 -8.69 -17.42
N ASP A 76 7.51 -9.05 -18.25
CA ASP A 76 6.37 -8.21 -18.57
C ASP A 76 5.17 -9.08 -18.93
N LEU A 77 4.02 -8.48 -19.27
CA LEU A 77 2.94 -9.23 -19.90
C LEU A 77 3.39 -9.74 -21.29
N ALA A 78 3.44 -11.05 -21.47
CA ALA A 78 3.86 -11.72 -22.70
C ALA A 78 2.81 -12.76 -23.13
N PRO A 79 2.62 -13.02 -24.44
CA PRO A 79 1.80 -14.15 -24.86
C PRO A 79 2.56 -15.45 -24.56
N VAL A 80 1.84 -16.50 -24.19
CA VAL A 80 2.44 -17.83 -23.98
C VAL A 80 2.99 -18.37 -25.31
N GLU A 81 2.24 -18.17 -26.40
CA GLU A 81 2.68 -18.42 -27.77
C GLU A 81 2.57 -17.15 -28.62
N LYS A 82 3.65 -16.78 -29.33
CA LYS A 82 3.68 -15.56 -30.16
C LYS A 82 2.87 -15.67 -31.45
N ASN A 83 2.68 -16.88 -31.95
CA ASN A 83 1.84 -17.18 -33.11
C ASN A 83 0.96 -18.39 -32.77
N VAL A 84 -0.34 -18.16 -32.56
CA VAL A 84 -1.33 -19.20 -32.22
C VAL A 84 -1.94 -19.74 -33.52
N ALA A 85 -1.96 -21.07 -33.68
CA ALA A 85 -2.57 -21.69 -34.86
C ALA A 85 -4.10 -21.67 -34.74
N GLY A 86 -4.76 -20.81 -35.51
CA GLY A 86 -6.23 -20.66 -35.48
C GLY A 86 -6.99 -21.67 -36.34
N GLY A 87 -6.30 -22.66 -36.90
CA GLY A 87 -6.90 -23.77 -37.64
C GLY A 87 -7.51 -23.41 -39.00
N ASN A 88 -8.38 -24.29 -39.47
CA ASN A 88 -9.14 -24.13 -40.72
C ASN A 88 -10.58 -23.72 -40.41
N ILE A 89 -11.12 -22.79 -41.19
CA ILE A 89 -12.48 -22.24 -41.05
C ILE A 89 -13.17 -22.35 -42.41
N THR A 90 -14.44 -22.75 -42.52
CA THR A 90 -15.16 -22.68 -43.81
C THR A 90 -15.78 -21.29 -44.04
N ILE A 91 -15.96 -20.86 -45.29
CA ILE A 91 -16.61 -19.58 -45.60
C ILE A 91 -18.00 -19.52 -44.93
N GLY A 92 -18.26 -18.45 -44.18
CA GLY A 92 -19.52 -18.25 -43.45
C GLY A 92 -19.53 -18.82 -42.03
N ALA A 93 -18.73 -19.85 -41.74
CA ALA A 93 -18.56 -20.42 -40.41
C ALA A 93 -17.76 -19.47 -39.48
N THR A 94 -17.85 -19.73 -38.17
CA THR A 94 -17.17 -18.96 -37.13
C THR A 94 -16.41 -19.90 -36.19
N ALA A 95 -15.10 -19.78 -36.15
CA ALA A 95 -14.24 -20.48 -35.20
C ALA A 95 -14.03 -19.65 -33.93
N GLN A 96 -13.65 -20.33 -32.85
CA GLN A 96 -13.20 -19.71 -31.61
C GLN A 96 -11.73 -20.10 -31.40
N VAL A 97 -10.89 -19.13 -31.02
CA VAL A 97 -9.44 -19.30 -30.80
C VAL A 97 -9.06 -18.57 -29.52
N VAL A 98 -8.31 -19.23 -28.64
CA VAL A 98 -7.91 -18.68 -27.34
C VAL A 98 -6.45 -18.24 -27.35
N VAL A 99 -6.20 -16.99 -26.98
CA VAL A 99 -4.85 -16.44 -26.80
C VAL A 99 -4.53 -16.33 -25.31
N LEU A 100 -3.49 -17.03 -24.86
CA LEU A 100 -3.02 -17.02 -23.48
C LEU A 100 -1.92 -15.96 -23.27
N PHE A 101 -2.03 -15.17 -22.21
CA PHE A 101 -1.03 -14.19 -21.78
C PHE A 101 -0.57 -14.48 -20.34
N ARG A 102 0.74 -14.47 -20.10
CA ARG A 102 1.34 -14.65 -18.78
C ARG A 102 2.04 -13.37 -18.33
N ASN A 103 1.89 -13.01 -17.05
CA ASN A 103 2.64 -11.93 -16.43
C ASN A 103 4.01 -12.44 -15.95
N ASP A 104 5.06 -12.26 -16.75
CA ASP A 104 6.44 -12.59 -16.38
C ASP A 104 7.11 -11.48 -15.52
N SER A 105 6.37 -10.44 -15.12
CA SER A 105 6.87 -9.38 -14.25
C SER A 105 6.70 -9.72 -12.76
N GLY A 106 7.60 -9.22 -11.91
CA GLY A 106 7.51 -9.37 -10.45
C GLY A 106 6.50 -8.44 -9.76
N ARG A 107 5.44 -8.02 -10.44
CA ARG A 107 4.38 -7.13 -9.93
C ARG A 107 3.03 -7.48 -10.58
N PRO A 108 1.88 -7.13 -9.98
CA PRO A 108 0.60 -7.18 -10.68
C PRO A 108 0.61 -6.32 -11.95
N VAL A 109 -0.08 -6.78 -13.00
CA VAL A 109 -0.23 -6.04 -14.26
C VAL A 109 -1.71 -5.96 -14.64
N GLN A 110 -2.21 -4.74 -14.75
CA GLN A 110 -3.56 -4.45 -15.24
C GLN A 110 -3.55 -4.43 -16.77
N THR A 111 -4.48 -5.13 -17.44
CA THR A 111 -4.65 -5.00 -18.89
C THR A 111 -5.68 -3.92 -19.24
N GLY A 112 -5.70 -3.51 -20.50
CA GLY A 112 -6.60 -2.49 -21.03
C GLY A 112 -7.13 -2.86 -22.41
N ALA A 113 -7.48 -1.84 -23.20
CA ALA A 113 -8.11 -2.03 -24.50
C ALA A 113 -7.34 -2.98 -25.43
N ILE A 114 -8.07 -3.92 -26.00
CA ILE A 114 -7.63 -4.85 -27.05
C ILE A 114 -8.03 -4.26 -28.42
N GLN A 115 -7.13 -4.35 -29.40
CA GLN A 115 -7.35 -3.93 -30.78
C GLN A 115 -6.97 -5.10 -31.70
N LEU A 116 -7.87 -5.47 -32.61
CA LEU A 116 -7.68 -6.59 -33.55
C LEU A 116 -7.52 -6.07 -34.98
N TYR A 117 -6.56 -6.62 -35.70
CA TYR A 117 -6.24 -6.28 -37.08
C TYR A 117 -6.32 -7.55 -37.96
N PRO A 118 -7.53 -7.95 -38.40
CA PRO A 118 -7.74 -9.12 -39.26
C PRO A 118 -7.39 -8.85 -40.73
N SER A 119 -6.92 -9.89 -41.44
CA SER A 119 -6.85 -9.92 -42.90
C SER A 119 -8.23 -9.94 -43.54
N SER A 120 -8.36 -9.44 -44.79
CA SER A 120 -9.65 -9.32 -45.50
C SER A 120 -10.41 -10.63 -45.73
N THR A 121 -9.75 -11.78 -45.57
CA THR A 121 -10.33 -13.13 -45.62
C THR A 121 -11.21 -13.47 -44.41
N VAL A 122 -11.08 -12.76 -43.29
CA VAL A 122 -11.83 -13.00 -42.04
C VAL A 122 -12.34 -11.70 -41.40
N SER A 123 -13.28 -11.84 -40.47
CA SER A 123 -13.61 -10.79 -39.49
C SER A 123 -13.46 -11.36 -38.08
N ALA A 124 -12.99 -10.54 -37.14
CA ALA A 124 -12.66 -11.00 -35.79
C ALA A 124 -13.20 -10.05 -34.72
N SER A 125 -13.68 -10.63 -33.62
CA SER A 125 -14.12 -9.91 -32.41
C SER A 125 -13.61 -10.62 -31.16
N VAL A 126 -13.44 -9.87 -30.06
CA VAL A 126 -13.23 -10.49 -28.74
C VAL A 126 -14.57 -11.05 -28.28
N ALA A 127 -14.65 -12.36 -28.07
CA ALA A 127 -15.82 -13.01 -27.50
C ALA A 127 -15.73 -13.08 -25.96
N LEU A 128 -14.51 -13.14 -25.43
CA LEU A 128 -14.24 -13.54 -24.05
C LEU A 128 -12.90 -12.93 -23.59
N ASN A 129 -12.83 -12.34 -22.39
CA ASN A 129 -11.62 -11.68 -21.91
C ASN A 129 -11.46 -11.82 -20.38
N GLN A 130 -10.69 -12.82 -19.93
CA GLN A 130 -10.33 -12.97 -18.52
C GLN A 130 -9.40 -11.86 -18.03
N CYS A 131 -8.59 -11.30 -18.93
CA CYS A 131 -7.50 -10.39 -18.56
C CYS A 131 -7.99 -9.03 -18.01
N SER A 132 -9.29 -8.70 -18.16
CA SER A 132 -9.85 -7.39 -17.81
C SER A 132 -10.57 -7.26 -16.47
N SER A 133 -10.72 -8.33 -15.67
CA SER A 133 -11.49 -8.26 -14.41
C SER A 133 -10.68 -7.82 -13.19
N GLU A 134 -9.46 -8.33 -12.98
CA GLU A 134 -8.57 -7.97 -11.86
C GLU A 134 -7.11 -7.75 -12.35
N GLU A 135 -6.23 -7.19 -11.52
CA GLU A 135 -4.81 -7.05 -11.87
C GLU A 135 -4.11 -8.42 -11.87
N LEU A 136 -3.58 -8.84 -13.02
CA LEU A 136 -3.00 -10.17 -13.21
C LEU A 136 -1.75 -10.34 -12.32
N PRO A 137 -1.74 -11.27 -11.33
CA PRO A 137 -0.60 -11.43 -10.42
C PRO A 137 0.69 -11.90 -11.13
N ALA A 138 1.83 -11.73 -10.46
CA ALA A 138 3.12 -12.22 -10.97
C ALA A 138 3.09 -13.75 -11.18
N GLY A 139 3.40 -14.20 -12.40
CA GLY A 139 3.38 -15.62 -12.80
C GLY A 139 1.99 -16.18 -13.16
N ALA A 140 0.92 -15.39 -13.07
CA ALA A 140 -0.43 -15.82 -13.46
C ALA A 140 -0.64 -15.73 -14.98
N VAL A 141 -1.51 -16.60 -15.50
CA VAL A 141 -1.94 -16.65 -16.91
C VAL A 141 -3.42 -16.28 -17.02
N CYS A 142 -3.76 -15.38 -17.96
CA CYS A 142 -5.13 -15.08 -18.37
C CYS A 142 -5.35 -15.42 -19.86
N ALA A 143 -6.61 -15.67 -20.23
CA ALA A 143 -7.00 -15.99 -21.59
C ALA A 143 -7.92 -14.95 -22.24
N VAL A 144 -7.77 -14.77 -23.54
CA VAL A 144 -8.68 -13.99 -24.40
C VAL A 144 -9.21 -14.90 -25.51
N GLY A 145 -10.51 -15.15 -25.53
CA GLY A 145 -11.18 -15.90 -26.60
C GLY A 145 -11.63 -14.95 -27.72
N LEU A 146 -11.18 -15.22 -28.94
CA LEU A 146 -11.61 -14.50 -30.15
C LEU A 146 -12.62 -15.32 -30.95
N SER A 147 -13.63 -14.64 -31.48
CA SER A 147 -14.59 -15.18 -32.46
C SER A 147 -14.17 -14.74 -33.85
N ILE A 148 -13.81 -15.69 -34.71
CA ILE A 148 -13.24 -15.44 -36.05
C ILE A 148 -14.16 -16.03 -37.12
N LYS A 149 -14.75 -15.17 -37.95
CA LYS A 149 -15.68 -15.55 -39.01
C LYS A 149 -15.01 -15.52 -40.38
N GLY A 150 -15.07 -16.64 -41.10
CA GLY A 150 -14.59 -16.76 -42.47
C GLY A 150 -15.44 -15.95 -43.46
N LEU A 151 -14.82 -15.07 -44.24
CA LEU A 151 -15.49 -14.23 -45.25
C LEU A 151 -15.17 -14.67 -46.68
N GLN A 152 -13.93 -15.04 -46.95
CA GLN A 152 -13.41 -15.39 -48.28
C GLN A 152 -12.34 -16.48 -48.13
N ALA A 153 -12.30 -17.44 -49.07
CA ALA A 153 -11.28 -18.49 -49.06
C ALA A 153 -9.86 -17.93 -49.27
N GLY A 154 -8.87 -18.59 -48.66
CA GLY A 154 -7.46 -18.18 -48.66
C GLY A 154 -6.86 -18.24 -47.26
N SER A 155 -5.56 -18.00 -47.13
CA SER A 155 -4.95 -17.85 -45.80
C SER A 155 -5.49 -16.62 -45.07
N TRP A 156 -5.49 -16.68 -43.75
CA TRP A 156 -5.86 -15.55 -42.90
C TRP A 156 -4.83 -15.33 -41.80
N ARG A 157 -4.71 -14.08 -41.35
CA ARG A 157 -3.86 -13.68 -40.24
C ARG A 157 -4.53 -12.56 -39.45
N ILE A 158 -4.42 -12.61 -38.13
CA ILE A 158 -4.87 -11.56 -37.22
C ILE A 158 -3.68 -11.12 -36.39
N GLU A 159 -3.47 -9.81 -36.28
CA GLU A 159 -2.59 -9.24 -35.26
C GLU A 159 -3.44 -8.62 -34.14
N MET A 160 -3.15 -9.00 -32.90
CA MET A 160 -3.83 -8.54 -31.70
C MET A 160 -2.87 -7.67 -30.88
N LEU A 161 -3.27 -6.43 -30.60
CA LEU A 161 -2.59 -5.50 -29.71
C LEU A 161 -3.39 -5.38 -28.42
N MET A 162 -2.79 -5.65 -27.26
CA MET A 162 -3.38 -5.41 -25.95
C MET A 162 -2.53 -4.39 -25.18
N ARG A 163 -3.18 -3.37 -24.61
CA ARG A 163 -2.55 -2.40 -23.70
C ARG A 163 -2.45 -2.97 -22.28
N HIS A 164 -1.43 -2.57 -21.53
CA HIS A 164 -1.26 -2.97 -20.12
C HIS A 164 -0.45 -1.95 -19.31
N SER A 165 -0.49 -2.06 -17.97
CA SER A 165 0.26 -1.18 -17.04
C SER A 165 1.75 -1.54 -16.89
N GLY A 166 2.20 -2.63 -17.53
CA GLY A 166 3.57 -3.11 -17.53
C GLY A 166 4.56 -2.24 -18.31
N ARG A 167 5.78 -2.75 -18.50
CA ARG A 167 6.95 -1.94 -18.91
C ARG A 167 6.90 -1.50 -20.37
N SER A 168 6.55 -2.41 -21.26
CA SER A 168 6.32 -2.20 -22.69
C SER A 168 5.02 -1.46 -22.99
N ARG A 169 4.04 -1.53 -22.07
CA ARG A 169 2.67 -0.99 -22.14
C ARG A 169 1.78 -1.52 -23.27
N LEU A 170 2.35 -2.30 -24.18
CA LEU A 170 1.70 -2.99 -25.28
C LEU A 170 2.29 -4.39 -25.37
N VAL A 171 1.43 -5.39 -25.49
CA VAL A 171 1.79 -6.76 -25.85
C VAL A 171 1.11 -7.10 -27.16
N THR A 172 1.80 -7.83 -28.03
CA THR A 172 1.26 -8.32 -29.30
C THR A 172 1.20 -9.84 -29.31
N ALA A 173 0.13 -10.36 -29.91
CA ALA A 173 -0.03 -11.77 -30.26
C ALA A 173 -0.49 -11.86 -31.71
N THR A 174 -0.06 -12.90 -32.42
CA THR A 174 -0.51 -13.14 -33.79
C THR A 174 -1.19 -14.50 -33.90
N MET A 175 -2.13 -14.61 -34.82
CA MET A 175 -2.80 -15.87 -35.16
C MET A 175 -2.86 -16.01 -36.68
N ASP A 176 -2.68 -17.22 -37.20
CA ASP A 176 -2.96 -17.51 -38.61
C ASP A 176 -3.57 -18.91 -38.83
N GLY A 177 -4.12 -19.09 -40.03
CA GLY A 177 -4.86 -20.28 -40.44
C GLY A 177 -5.31 -20.18 -41.89
N GLN A 178 -6.26 -21.03 -42.30
CA GLN A 178 -6.87 -20.97 -43.64
C GLN A 178 -8.39 -20.88 -43.58
N VAL A 179 -8.96 -20.16 -44.55
CA VAL A 179 -10.39 -20.22 -44.87
C VAL A 179 -10.55 -21.16 -46.07
N ALA A 180 -11.23 -22.28 -45.87
CA ALA A 180 -11.60 -23.22 -46.93
C ALA A 180 -12.89 -22.76 -47.63
N ALA A 181 -12.95 -22.90 -48.95
CA ALA A 181 -14.22 -22.80 -49.67
C ALA A 181 -15.07 -24.04 -49.35
N GLY A 182 -16.29 -23.85 -48.85
CA GLY A 182 -17.21 -24.96 -48.61
C GLY A 182 -17.69 -25.56 -49.93
N GLU A 183 -17.59 -26.89 -50.07
CA GLU A 183 -18.19 -27.62 -51.18
C GLU A 183 -19.70 -27.79 -50.94
N GLY A 184 -20.51 -26.95 -51.58
CA GLY A 184 -21.97 -27.00 -51.47
C GLY A 184 -22.61 -25.63 -51.63
N SER A 185 -23.51 -25.49 -52.60
CA SER A 185 -24.31 -24.28 -52.79
C SER A 185 -25.58 -24.28 -51.93
N GLU A 186 -26.12 -23.09 -51.69
CA GLU A 186 -27.46 -22.82 -51.12
C GLU A 186 -27.63 -22.90 -49.58
N SER A 187 -27.19 -21.80 -48.94
CA SER A 187 -28.09 -20.95 -48.14
C SER A 187 -28.74 -21.50 -46.85
N LYS A 188 -27.98 -22.19 -45.99
CA LYS A 188 -28.14 -22.10 -44.51
C LYS A 188 -26.95 -22.67 -43.72
N PHE A 189 -26.04 -21.79 -43.29
CA PHE A 189 -25.00 -22.14 -42.32
C PHE A 189 -25.58 -22.17 -40.90
N PHE A 190 -26.07 -23.33 -40.48
CA PHE A 190 -26.21 -23.69 -39.08
C PHE A 190 -24.98 -24.49 -38.63
N SER A 191 -24.73 -24.57 -37.32
CA SER A 191 -23.68 -25.45 -36.77
C SER A 191 -24.06 -26.91 -37.03
N ASP A 192 -23.19 -27.71 -37.64
CA ASP A 192 -23.51 -29.12 -37.96
C ASP A 192 -23.85 -29.94 -36.71
N ILE A 193 -23.16 -29.60 -35.61
CA ILE A 193 -23.39 -30.16 -34.29
C ILE A 193 -24.03 -29.09 -33.40
N GLU A 194 -25.24 -29.37 -32.93
CA GLU A 194 -25.98 -28.59 -31.94
C GLU A 194 -25.46 -28.94 -30.53
N ALA A 195 -24.98 -27.93 -29.80
CA ALA A 195 -24.52 -28.07 -28.42
C ALA A 195 -25.60 -27.58 -27.44
N ILE A 196 -26.03 -28.46 -26.52
CA ILE A 196 -27.08 -28.17 -25.53
C ILE A 196 -26.53 -28.45 -24.11
N PRO A 197 -26.27 -27.42 -23.28
CA PRO A 197 -26.31 -25.99 -23.58
C PRO A 197 -25.16 -25.52 -24.50
N ASN A 198 -25.32 -24.36 -25.13
CA ASN A 198 -24.30 -23.74 -25.98
C ASN A 198 -23.24 -22.92 -25.20
N VAL A 199 -23.39 -22.83 -23.87
CA VAL A 199 -22.43 -22.27 -22.92
C VAL A 199 -22.44 -23.12 -21.65
N LEU A 200 -21.27 -23.42 -21.09
CA LEU A 200 -21.12 -24.19 -19.85
C LEU A 200 -20.70 -23.28 -18.70
N GLU A 201 -21.69 -22.88 -17.89
CA GLU A 201 -21.48 -22.11 -16.67
C GLU A 201 -21.25 -23.04 -15.46
N PHE A 202 -20.08 -22.94 -14.86
CA PHE A 202 -19.73 -23.68 -13.65
C PHE A 202 -20.12 -22.93 -12.37
N GLY A 203 -20.25 -21.60 -12.43
CA GLY A 203 -20.64 -20.74 -11.32
C GLY A 203 -19.47 -20.35 -10.40
N THR A 204 -19.79 -20.02 -9.15
CA THR A 204 -18.88 -19.48 -8.12
C THR A 204 -18.61 -20.46 -6.97
N PRO A 205 -17.84 -21.54 -7.17
CA PRO A 205 -17.47 -22.44 -6.08
C PRO A 205 -16.53 -21.74 -5.07
N LYS A 206 -16.90 -21.81 -3.79
CA LYS A 206 -16.10 -21.32 -2.64
C LYS A 206 -15.01 -22.30 -2.17
N THR A 207 -14.88 -23.45 -2.82
CA THR A 207 -13.99 -24.56 -2.44
C THR A 207 -13.48 -25.27 -3.70
N SER A 208 -12.24 -25.78 -3.66
CA SER A 208 -11.54 -26.41 -4.80
C SER A 208 -12.05 -27.83 -5.15
N GLN A 209 -13.33 -28.11 -4.89
CA GLN A 209 -13.95 -29.38 -5.25
C GLN A 209 -14.26 -29.44 -6.75
N PRO A 210 -14.11 -30.61 -7.40
CA PRO A 210 -14.37 -30.77 -8.83
C PRO A 210 -15.85 -30.55 -9.17
N VAL A 211 -16.14 -29.52 -9.96
CA VAL A 211 -17.49 -29.22 -10.46
C VAL A 211 -17.66 -29.85 -11.85
N VAL A 212 -18.63 -30.76 -11.98
CA VAL A 212 -18.95 -31.40 -13.27
C VAL A 212 -20.10 -30.67 -13.97
N ARG A 213 -19.98 -30.51 -15.28
CA ARG A 213 -21.05 -30.11 -16.21
C ARG A 213 -21.09 -31.04 -17.41
N ALA A 214 -22.25 -31.13 -18.04
CA ALA A 214 -22.46 -31.93 -19.24
C ALA A 214 -22.95 -31.04 -20.38
N VAL A 215 -22.46 -31.28 -21.60
CA VAL A 215 -23.05 -30.77 -22.84
C VAL A 215 -23.48 -31.95 -23.70
N VAL A 216 -24.69 -31.88 -24.22
CA VAL A 216 -25.22 -32.81 -25.22
C VAL A 216 -24.83 -32.29 -26.59
N MET A 217 -24.04 -33.05 -27.33
CA MET A 217 -23.63 -32.73 -28.70
C MET A 217 -24.45 -33.56 -29.67
N ARG A 218 -25.18 -32.92 -30.57
CA ARG A 218 -26.16 -33.57 -31.46
C ARG A 218 -25.91 -33.23 -32.92
N ASN A 219 -25.79 -34.23 -33.79
CA ASN A 219 -25.73 -34.01 -35.23
C ASN A 219 -27.11 -33.54 -35.74
N ILE A 220 -27.19 -32.35 -36.33
CA ILE A 220 -28.42 -31.81 -36.92
C ILE A 220 -28.42 -31.80 -38.45
N THR A 221 -27.37 -32.34 -39.08
CA THR A 221 -27.28 -32.51 -40.54
C THR A 221 -28.04 -33.77 -41.00
N SER A 222 -28.21 -33.90 -42.32
CA SER A 222 -28.82 -35.07 -42.96
C SER A 222 -27.85 -36.24 -43.18
N GLU A 223 -26.56 -36.08 -42.88
CA GLU A 223 -25.50 -37.06 -43.14
C GLU A 223 -24.83 -37.50 -41.83
N PRO A 224 -24.23 -38.70 -41.75
CA PRO A 224 -23.48 -39.11 -40.57
C PRO A 224 -22.21 -38.27 -40.41
N ILE A 225 -21.88 -37.93 -39.16
CA ILE A 225 -20.68 -37.16 -38.81
C ILE A 225 -19.75 -38.02 -37.96
N ASP A 226 -18.50 -38.15 -38.41
CA ASP A 226 -17.39 -38.67 -37.61
C ASP A 226 -16.76 -37.53 -36.81
N ILE A 227 -16.36 -37.83 -35.56
CA ILE A 227 -15.65 -36.90 -34.67
C ILE A 227 -14.15 -37.20 -34.75
N ASN A 228 -13.38 -36.22 -35.21
CA ASN A 228 -11.93 -36.32 -35.38
C ASN A 228 -11.19 -36.12 -34.05
N SER A 229 -11.59 -35.10 -33.28
CA SER A 229 -11.04 -34.81 -31.97
C SER A 229 -12.02 -34.00 -31.11
N ILE A 230 -11.86 -34.08 -29.79
CA ILE A 230 -12.49 -33.16 -28.83
C ILE A 230 -11.44 -32.78 -27.79
N TYR A 231 -11.22 -31.48 -27.59
CA TYR A 231 -10.26 -30.97 -26.63
C TYR A 231 -10.72 -29.63 -26.02
N ILE A 232 -10.04 -29.18 -24.98
CA ILE A 232 -10.33 -27.92 -24.29
C ILE A 232 -9.14 -26.98 -24.49
N GLU A 233 -9.40 -25.78 -25.02
CA GLU A 233 -8.44 -24.69 -25.11
C GLU A 233 -8.65 -23.73 -23.93
N ALA A 234 -7.72 -23.75 -22.98
CA ALA A 234 -7.73 -22.95 -21.75
C ALA A 234 -6.32 -22.85 -21.16
N SER A 235 -6.14 -22.00 -20.14
CA SER A 235 -4.90 -22.00 -19.33
C SER A 235 -4.75 -23.31 -18.56
N GLU A 236 -3.55 -23.89 -18.50
CA GLU A 236 -3.26 -25.07 -17.65
C GLU A 236 -3.64 -24.84 -16.17
N GLN A 237 -3.50 -23.59 -15.70
CA GLN A 237 -3.85 -23.19 -14.34
C GLN A 237 -5.37 -23.17 -14.07
N ALA A 238 -6.22 -23.31 -15.10
CA ALA A 238 -7.67 -23.36 -14.95
C ALA A 238 -8.17 -24.69 -14.36
N GLY A 239 -7.44 -25.80 -14.57
CA GLY A 239 -7.81 -27.12 -14.02
C GLY A 239 -9.04 -27.77 -14.68
N TYR A 240 -9.29 -27.50 -15.97
CA TYR A 240 -10.31 -28.21 -16.75
C TYR A 240 -9.85 -29.62 -17.15
N SER A 241 -10.80 -30.55 -17.25
CA SER A 241 -10.59 -31.90 -17.76
C SER A 241 -11.85 -32.43 -18.47
N LEU A 242 -11.65 -33.35 -19.42
CA LEU A 242 -12.65 -33.80 -20.38
C LEU A 242 -12.87 -35.32 -20.29
N ARG A 243 -14.11 -35.77 -20.42
CA ARG A 243 -14.49 -37.18 -20.70
C ARG A 243 -15.61 -37.21 -21.72
N THR A 244 -15.50 -38.09 -22.72
CA THR A 244 -16.46 -38.18 -23.82
C THR A 244 -16.35 -39.54 -24.52
N ASP A 245 -17.49 -40.10 -24.92
CA ASP A 245 -17.59 -41.28 -25.78
C ASP A 245 -18.05 -40.92 -27.20
N CYS A 246 -18.12 -39.62 -27.53
CA CYS A 246 -18.47 -39.11 -28.86
C CYS A 246 -17.43 -39.54 -29.89
N THR A 247 -17.84 -40.37 -30.86
CA THR A 247 -16.98 -40.90 -31.93
C THR A 247 -17.67 -40.83 -33.30
N HIS A 248 -18.91 -41.32 -33.37
CA HIS A 248 -19.74 -41.28 -34.58
C HIS A 248 -21.18 -40.85 -34.23
N LEU A 249 -21.74 -39.93 -35.01
CA LEU A 249 -23.09 -39.39 -34.86
C LEU A 249 -23.87 -39.54 -36.17
N SER A 250 -24.79 -40.50 -36.23
CA SER A 250 -25.82 -40.56 -37.28
C SER A 250 -26.74 -39.32 -37.26
N PRO A 251 -27.46 -39.01 -38.35
CA PRO A 251 -28.39 -37.88 -38.41
C PRO A 251 -29.37 -37.85 -37.22
N GLY A 252 -29.41 -36.74 -36.49
CA GLY A 252 -30.25 -36.54 -35.31
C GLY A 252 -29.77 -37.22 -34.02
N GLN A 253 -28.74 -38.07 -34.07
CA GLN A 253 -28.12 -38.72 -32.90
C GLN A 253 -27.41 -37.68 -32.03
N ALA A 254 -27.40 -37.94 -30.72
CA ALA A 254 -26.64 -37.16 -29.75
C ALA A 254 -25.70 -38.03 -28.91
N CYS A 255 -24.62 -37.43 -28.43
CA CYS A 255 -23.70 -37.97 -27.43
C CYS A 255 -23.53 -36.96 -26.28
N ILE A 256 -22.95 -37.40 -25.17
CA ILE A 256 -22.73 -36.57 -23.98
C ILE A 256 -21.24 -36.36 -23.77
N VAL A 257 -20.84 -35.10 -23.62
CA VAL A 257 -19.50 -34.68 -23.22
C VAL A 257 -19.57 -34.20 -21.77
N LEU A 258 -18.71 -34.77 -20.91
CA LEU A 258 -18.57 -34.39 -19.51
C LEU A 258 -17.32 -33.53 -19.33
N VAL A 259 -17.49 -32.30 -18.88
CA VAL A 259 -16.40 -31.40 -18.51
C VAL A 259 -16.35 -31.30 -16.99
N THR A 260 -15.17 -31.54 -16.42
CA THR A 260 -14.92 -31.42 -14.98
C THR A 260 -13.91 -30.31 -14.74
N TRP A 261 -14.28 -29.33 -13.92
CA TRP A 261 -13.45 -28.19 -13.55
C TRP A 261 -13.00 -28.29 -12.09
N SER A 262 -11.69 -28.21 -11.86
CA SER A 262 -11.05 -28.31 -10.55
C SER A 262 -10.13 -27.09 -10.36
N PRO A 263 -10.63 -25.94 -9.87
CA PRO A 263 -9.86 -24.70 -9.87
C PRO A 263 -8.59 -24.76 -9.01
N LEU A 264 -7.47 -24.31 -9.59
CA LEU A 264 -6.15 -24.33 -8.96
C LEU A 264 -5.72 -22.96 -8.40
N MET A 265 -6.31 -21.85 -8.88
CA MET A 265 -6.01 -20.48 -8.46
C MET A 265 -7.29 -19.66 -8.33
N LYS A 266 -7.33 -18.70 -7.39
CA LYS A 266 -8.43 -17.72 -7.28
C LYS A 266 -8.53 -16.89 -8.55
N GLY A 267 -9.77 -16.57 -8.96
CA GLY A 267 -10.09 -15.61 -10.00
C GLY A 267 -11.10 -16.14 -11.01
N ASP A 268 -11.43 -15.31 -12.00
CA ASP A 268 -12.18 -15.75 -13.17
C ASP A 268 -11.39 -16.79 -13.97
N THR A 269 -12.12 -17.73 -14.55
CA THR A 269 -11.58 -18.64 -15.55
C THR A 269 -12.60 -18.95 -16.63
N SER A 270 -12.08 -19.26 -17.80
CA SER A 270 -12.87 -19.59 -18.96
C SER A 270 -12.04 -20.43 -19.93
N GLY A 271 -12.72 -21.01 -20.91
CA GLY A 271 -12.09 -21.79 -21.96
C GLY A 271 -13.09 -22.11 -23.07
N VAL A 272 -12.58 -22.74 -24.12
CA VAL A 272 -13.41 -23.20 -25.24
C VAL A 272 -13.27 -24.71 -25.33
N LEU A 273 -14.39 -25.42 -25.34
CA LEU A 273 -14.46 -26.81 -25.78
C LEU A 273 -14.52 -26.81 -27.31
N ILE A 274 -13.52 -27.41 -27.96
CA ILE A 274 -13.41 -27.51 -29.41
C ILE A 274 -13.71 -28.95 -29.83
N VAL A 275 -14.51 -29.11 -30.87
CA VAL A 275 -14.89 -30.38 -31.49
C VAL A 275 -14.54 -30.29 -32.99
N GLU A 276 -13.61 -31.12 -33.44
CA GLU A 276 -13.28 -31.28 -34.87
C GLU A 276 -14.08 -32.45 -35.45
N HIS A 277 -14.67 -32.29 -36.63
CA HIS A 277 -15.60 -33.27 -37.19
C HIS A 277 -15.68 -33.24 -38.72
N SER A 278 -16.17 -34.33 -39.32
CA SER A 278 -16.26 -34.53 -40.77
C SER A 278 -17.38 -33.73 -41.48
N GLY A 279 -17.92 -32.68 -40.85
CA GLY A 279 -19.09 -31.94 -41.35
C GLY A 279 -18.74 -30.65 -42.14
N PRO A 280 -19.70 -30.06 -42.88
CA PRO A 280 -19.54 -28.79 -43.60
C PRO A 280 -18.95 -27.59 -42.83
N THR A 281 -19.15 -27.48 -41.51
CA THR A 281 -18.50 -26.44 -40.68
C THR A 281 -17.11 -26.84 -40.19
N THR A 282 -16.76 -28.13 -40.26
CA THR A 282 -15.49 -28.80 -39.85
C THR A 282 -15.12 -28.69 -38.36
N VAL A 283 -15.52 -27.61 -37.69
CA VAL A 283 -15.29 -27.35 -36.28
C VAL A 283 -16.59 -26.84 -35.65
N SER A 284 -16.85 -27.28 -34.41
CA SER A 284 -17.90 -26.79 -33.52
C SER A 284 -17.28 -26.38 -32.18
N SER A 285 -17.81 -25.35 -31.51
CA SER A 285 -17.22 -24.80 -30.27
C SER A 285 -18.27 -24.43 -29.21
N VAL A 286 -17.91 -24.61 -27.94
CA VAL A 286 -18.76 -24.30 -26.78
C VAL A 286 -17.95 -23.47 -25.77
N ASN A 287 -18.46 -22.29 -25.39
CA ASN A 287 -17.82 -21.43 -24.40
C ASN A 287 -18.02 -21.99 -22.98
N MET A 288 -17.03 -21.82 -22.11
CA MET A 288 -17.05 -22.29 -20.72
C MET A 288 -16.59 -21.18 -19.78
N THR A 289 -17.26 -21.01 -18.64
CA THR A 289 -16.96 -19.94 -17.66
C THR A 289 -17.16 -20.40 -16.22
N GLY A 290 -16.34 -19.89 -15.30
CA GLY A 290 -16.48 -20.05 -13.86
C GLY A 290 -15.61 -19.03 -13.11
N GLU A 291 -15.92 -18.77 -11.85
CA GLU A 291 -15.16 -17.85 -10.99
C GLU A 291 -14.78 -18.60 -9.71
N TYR A 292 -13.49 -18.89 -9.49
CA TYR A 292 -13.06 -19.45 -8.22
C TYR A 292 -12.82 -18.32 -7.22
N SER A 293 -13.87 -18.02 -6.47
CA SER A 293 -13.84 -17.09 -5.33
C SER A 293 -13.87 -17.92 -4.04
N PRO A 294 -12.73 -18.48 -3.59
CA PRO A 294 -12.67 -19.09 -2.27
C PRO A 294 -13.02 -18.02 -1.23
N ASP A 295 -13.83 -18.40 -0.24
CA ASP A 295 -14.01 -17.55 0.92
C ASP A 295 -12.64 -17.22 1.51
N SER A 296 -12.42 -15.94 1.81
CA SER A 296 -11.14 -15.48 2.38
C SER A 296 -10.87 -16.32 3.61
N THR A 297 -9.80 -17.12 3.58
CA THR A 297 -9.38 -17.92 4.73
C THR A 297 -9.30 -16.99 5.93
N GLU A 298 -10.07 -17.30 6.98
CA GLU A 298 -9.80 -16.82 8.33
C GLU A 298 -8.28 -16.86 8.51
N SER A 299 -7.67 -15.70 8.79
CA SER A 299 -6.21 -15.58 8.87
C SER A 299 -5.70 -16.68 9.80
N ALA A 300 -4.81 -17.54 9.31
CA ALA A 300 -4.31 -18.66 10.10
C ALA A 300 -3.80 -18.13 11.44
N ASP A 301 -4.46 -18.53 12.52
CA ASP A 301 -4.32 -17.95 13.85
C ASP A 301 -2.83 -17.81 14.20
N VAL A 302 -2.42 -16.62 14.64
CA VAL A 302 -1.01 -16.33 15.00
C VAL A 302 -0.67 -16.90 16.40
N PHE A 303 -1.39 -17.96 16.77
CA PHE A 303 -1.30 -18.73 18.00
C PHE A 303 -0.73 -20.12 17.65
N PRO A 304 0.60 -20.30 17.74
CA PRO A 304 1.16 -21.64 17.64
C PRO A 304 0.63 -22.51 18.79
N ASP A 305 0.49 -23.81 18.55
CA ASP A 305 0.11 -24.79 19.58
C ASP A 305 0.95 -24.61 20.85
N ALA A 306 0.32 -24.80 22.00
CA ALA A 306 0.95 -24.64 23.31
C ALA A 306 2.21 -25.52 23.42
N VAL A 307 3.38 -24.89 23.52
CA VAL A 307 4.68 -25.58 23.63
C VAL A 307 4.74 -26.33 24.97
N PRO A 308 4.83 -27.67 24.99
CA PRO A 308 4.71 -28.42 26.24
C PRO A 308 5.74 -28.04 27.30
N GLY A 309 5.27 -27.81 28.53
CA GLY A 309 6.03 -27.32 29.66
C GLY A 309 6.30 -25.80 29.65
N LYS A 310 5.51 -25.00 28.92
CA LYS A 310 5.66 -23.54 28.84
C LYS A 310 4.33 -22.79 28.74
N GLY A 311 4.19 -21.79 29.60
CA GLY A 311 3.17 -20.75 29.44
C GLY A 311 3.32 -19.97 28.14
N LEU A 312 2.21 -19.48 27.60
CA LEU A 312 2.12 -18.72 26.36
C LEU A 312 1.14 -17.56 26.55
N LEU A 313 1.63 -16.33 26.50
CA LEU A 313 0.79 -15.13 26.67
C LEU A 313 0.15 -14.73 25.35
N VAL A 314 -1.17 -14.57 25.37
CA VAL A 314 -2.01 -14.12 24.25
C VAL A 314 -2.79 -12.87 24.67
N SER A 315 -3.04 -11.98 23.71
CA SER A 315 -3.87 -10.78 23.86
C SER A 315 -5.25 -11.02 23.22
N SER A 316 -6.31 -10.41 23.76
CA SER A 316 -7.63 -10.39 23.12
C SER A 316 -7.75 -9.45 21.92
N LEU A 317 -6.72 -8.63 21.65
CA LEU A 317 -6.65 -7.68 20.54
C LEU A 317 -5.21 -7.60 20.02
N ASP A 318 -5.02 -7.60 18.70
CA ASP A 318 -3.71 -7.44 18.06
C ASP A 318 -3.24 -5.97 17.98
N GLU A 319 -4.17 -5.00 18.08
CA GLU A 319 -3.91 -3.57 18.14
C GLU A 319 -4.86 -2.89 19.14
N VAL A 320 -4.34 -1.91 19.88
CA VAL A 320 -5.14 -0.99 20.70
C VAL A 320 -5.35 0.30 19.91
N SER A 321 -6.47 0.36 19.19
CA SER A 321 -6.83 1.51 18.36
C SER A 321 -7.86 2.40 19.07
N PHE A 322 -7.45 3.61 19.47
CA PHE A 322 -8.35 4.62 20.06
C PHE A 322 -9.24 5.34 19.02
N GLY A 323 -9.09 5.02 17.74
CA GLY A 323 -9.82 5.64 16.64
C GLY A 323 -9.28 7.03 16.25
N ASN A 324 -9.92 7.65 15.26
CA ASN A 324 -9.35 8.78 14.51
C ASN A 324 -9.80 10.17 14.98
N ASP A 325 -10.59 10.27 16.05
CA ASP A 325 -11.35 11.49 16.33
C ASP A 325 -11.52 11.77 17.84
N VAL A 326 -10.48 11.44 18.61
CA VAL A 326 -10.46 11.53 20.09
C VAL A 326 -10.46 12.99 20.54
N LYS A 327 -11.41 13.32 21.42
CA LYS A 327 -11.71 14.69 21.92
C LYS A 327 -11.73 14.81 23.44
N SER A 328 -11.55 13.69 24.15
CA SER A 328 -11.62 13.54 25.60
C SER A 328 -10.66 12.44 26.04
N VAL A 329 -10.60 12.16 27.35
CA VAL A 329 -9.93 10.92 27.82
C VAL A 329 -10.70 9.72 27.24
N SER A 330 -9.96 8.73 26.73
CA SER A 330 -10.48 7.45 26.26
C SER A 330 -9.71 6.31 26.92
N ALA A 331 -10.39 5.20 27.21
CA ALA A 331 -9.74 4.02 27.79
C ALA A 331 -10.18 2.75 27.05
N ILE A 332 -9.23 1.84 26.85
CA ILE A 332 -9.44 0.52 26.24
C ILE A 332 -8.85 -0.53 27.20
N THR A 333 -9.58 -1.62 27.42
CA THR A 333 -9.13 -2.76 28.21
C THR A 333 -8.90 -3.95 27.29
N VAL A 334 -7.75 -4.60 27.48
CA VAL A 334 -7.30 -5.80 26.76
C VAL A 334 -7.17 -6.92 27.79
N SER A 335 -7.64 -8.14 27.53
CA SER A 335 -7.32 -9.26 28.41
C SER A 335 -6.07 -9.99 27.91
N LEU A 336 -5.08 -10.10 28.79
CA LEU A 336 -3.91 -10.95 28.56
C LEU A 336 -4.18 -12.32 29.21
N VAL A 337 -4.07 -13.40 28.44
CA VAL A 337 -4.43 -14.77 28.85
C VAL A 337 -3.22 -15.68 28.72
N ASN A 338 -2.96 -16.54 29.71
CA ASN A 338 -1.99 -17.62 29.56
C ASN A 338 -2.68 -18.84 28.94
N VAL A 339 -2.45 -19.08 27.65
CA VAL A 339 -2.97 -20.26 26.92
C VAL A 339 -2.00 -21.45 26.91
N GLY A 340 -0.87 -21.35 27.61
CA GLY A 340 0.11 -22.43 27.75
C GLY A 340 -0.22 -23.40 28.87
N ASP A 341 0.50 -24.53 28.92
CA ASP A 341 0.26 -25.64 29.86
C ASP A 341 0.99 -25.48 31.21
N ALA A 342 1.80 -24.43 31.37
CA ALA A 342 2.54 -24.11 32.57
C ALA A 342 2.33 -22.64 33.00
N PRO A 343 2.51 -22.30 34.29
CA PRO A 343 2.41 -20.92 34.77
C PRO A 343 3.37 -19.97 34.03
N LEU A 344 2.92 -18.73 33.86
CA LEU A 344 3.66 -17.67 33.16
C LEU A 344 3.79 -16.45 34.07
N LYS A 345 5.01 -15.95 34.26
CA LYS A 345 5.29 -14.74 35.03
C LYS A 345 5.53 -13.53 34.14
N ILE A 346 4.79 -12.46 34.36
CA ILE A 346 5.02 -11.13 33.78
C ILE A 346 6.20 -10.47 34.51
N ARG A 347 7.15 -9.94 33.75
CA ARG A 347 8.42 -9.38 34.25
C ARG A 347 8.51 -7.86 34.13
N ASP A 348 7.85 -7.27 33.14
CA ASP A 348 7.80 -5.83 32.88
C ASP A 348 6.61 -5.52 31.96
N ILE A 349 5.98 -4.36 32.13
CA ILE A 349 4.92 -3.84 31.26
C ILE A 349 5.21 -2.36 31.03
N ARG A 350 5.58 -1.99 29.81
CA ARG A 350 5.96 -0.61 29.47
C ARG A 350 5.56 -0.21 28.06
N LEU A 351 5.58 1.09 27.79
CA LEU A 351 5.55 1.64 26.43
C LEU A 351 6.97 1.63 25.82
N ALA A 352 7.07 1.71 24.49
CA ALA A 352 8.35 1.74 23.78
C ALA A 352 8.89 3.17 23.62
N SER A 353 8.00 4.16 23.50
CA SER A 353 8.34 5.58 23.52
C SER A 353 8.71 6.09 24.91
N THR A 354 9.23 7.33 24.95
CA THR A 354 9.24 8.19 26.14
C THR A 354 8.39 9.45 25.96
N ASP A 355 8.06 9.85 24.73
CA ASP A 355 6.94 10.75 24.44
C ASP A 355 5.69 9.90 24.20
N ASN A 356 4.98 9.63 25.29
CA ASN A 356 3.82 8.73 25.29
C ASN A 356 2.54 9.42 24.82
N GLY A 357 2.59 10.69 24.39
CA GLY A 357 1.43 11.45 23.87
C GLY A 357 0.24 11.59 24.83
N GLY A 358 0.43 11.32 26.13
CA GLY A 358 -0.63 11.23 27.13
C GLY A 358 -1.26 9.84 27.33
N VAL A 359 -0.66 8.76 26.82
CA VAL A 359 -1.05 7.37 27.14
C VAL A 359 -0.46 6.96 28.48
N SER A 360 -1.28 6.27 29.26
CA SER A 360 -0.94 5.72 30.57
C SER A 360 -1.47 4.29 30.70
N ILE A 361 -0.68 3.42 31.34
CA ILE A 361 -1.08 2.06 31.69
C ILE A 361 -1.70 2.10 33.09
N SER A 362 -2.89 1.55 33.26
CA SER A 362 -3.53 1.50 34.58
C SER A 362 -2.79 0.53 35.50
N LYS A 363 -2.60 0.94 36.76
CA LYS A 363 -2.07 0.10 37.85
C LYS A 363 -3.11 -0.92 38.38
N SER A 364 -4.25 -1.09 37.70
CA SER A 364 -5.34 -2.00 38.07
C SER A 364 -5.46 -3.14 37.06
N GLY A 365 -5.17 -4.37 37.46
CA GLY A 365 -5.28 -5.57 36.63
C GLY A 365 -3.94 -6.28 36.48
N CYS A 366 -3.45 -6.44 35.24
CA CYS A 366 -2.13 -7.00 34.99
C CYS A 366 -1.02 -6.18 35.69
N LEU A 367 -0.17 -6.84 36.47
CA LEU A 367 0.93 -6.22 37.20
C LEU A 367 2.27 -6.86 36.87
N THR A 368 3.35 -6.09 37.05
CA THR A 368 4.72 -6.61 37.10
C THR A 368 4.85 -7.63 38.25
N ASP A 369 5.64 -8.67 38.02
CA ASP A 369 5.81 -9.84 38.90
C ASP A 369 4.56 -10.73 39.10
N MET A 370 3.43 -10.42 38.46
CA MET A 370 2.25 -11.29 38.47
C MET A 370 2.53 -12.62 37.77
N ILE A 371 2.03 -13.71 38.36
CA ILE A 371 2.02 -15.05 37.76
C ILE A 371 0.59 -15.33 37.28
N LEU A 372 0.45 -15.89 36.08
CA LEU A 372 -0.79 -16.39 35.50
C LEU A 372 -0.72 -17.92 35.40
N GLU A 373 -1.63 -18.62 36.05
CA GLU A 373 -1.82 -20.07 35.86
C GLU A 373 -2.37 -20.37 34.45
N PRO A 374 -2.30 -21.63 33.95
CA PRO A 374 -2.94 -22.02 32.70
C PRO A 374 -4.43 -21.62 32.65
N ILE A 375 -4.85 -20.99 31.54
CA ILE A 375 -6.19 -20.43 31.29
C ILE A 375 -6.51 -19.18 32.15
N GLU A 376 -5.63 -18.75 33.06
CA GLU A 376 -5.81 -17.49 33.81
C GLU A 376 -5.61 -16.26 32.92
N ALA A 377 -6.39 -15.20 33.20
CA ALA A 377 -6.37 -13.95 32.46
C ALA A 377 -6.33 -12.72 33.39
N CYS A 378 -5.55 -11.70 33.01
CA CYS A 378 -5.54 -10.39 33.66
C CYS A 378 -5.99 -9.28 32.68
N PRO A 379 -6.69 -8.22 33.16
CA PRO A 379 -7.03 -7.07 32.33
C PRO A 379 -5.89 -6.05 32.30
N LEU A 380 -5.40 -5.69 31.13
CA LEU A 380 -4.52 -4.56 30.87
C LEU A 380 -5.37 -3.38 30.39
N THR A 381 -5.56 -2.36 31.24
CA THR A 381 -6.33 -1.16 30.86
C THR A 381 -5.40 -0.01 30.51
N LEU A 382 -5.66 0.62 29.36
CA LEU A 382 -4.85 1.67 28.76
C LEU A 382 -5.70 2.93 28.64
N ALA A 383 -5.27 4.03 29.23
CA ALA A 383 -5.98 5.30 29.21
C ALA A 383 -5.17 6.36 28.44
N TRP A 384 -5.73 6.85 27.34
CA TRP A 384 -5.18 7.96 26.56
C TRP A 384 -5.90 9.26 26.89
N SER A 385 -5.11 10.29 27.24
CA SER A 385 -5.57 11.66 27.44
C SER A 385 -4.73 12.58 26.56
N PRO A 386 -5.10 12.81 25.29
CA PRO A 386 -4.21 13.45 24.31
C PRO A 386 -3.77 14.85 24.72
N VAL A 387 -2.46 15.05 24.85
CA VAL A 387 -1.86 16.35 25.25
C VAL A 387 -1.69 17.33 24.10
N ARG A 388 -1.79 16.84 22.85
CA ARG A 388 -1.72 17.60 21.60
C ARG A 388 -2.65 17.00 20.54
N GLU A 389 -3.01 17.79 19.54
CA GLU A 389 -3.67 17.28 18.33
C GLU A 389 -2.67 16.50 17.46
N GLY A 390 -3.15 15.47 16.76
CA GLY A 390 -2.34 14.60 15.91
C GLY A 390 -2.45 13.11 16.24
N ALA A 391 -1.66 12.30 15.53
CA ALA A 391 -1.64 10.85 15.68
C ALA A 391 -0.70 10.40 16.81
N ILE A 392 -1.01 9.28 17.44
CA ILE A 392 -0.09 8.51 18.29
C ILE A 392 0.26 7.18 17.63
N LEU A 393 1.54 6.84 17.70
CA LEU A 393 2.16 5.62 17.19
C LEU A 393 3.20 5.16 18.23
N ASP A 394 2.80 4.26 19.11
CA ASP A 394 3.65 3.69 20.17
C ASP A 394 3.31 2.20 20.34
N ASP A 395 4.19 1.39 20.91
CA ASP A 395 3.99 -0.05 21.05
C ASP A 395 4.24 -0.49 22.50
N ILE A 396 3.32 -1.23 23.10
CA ILE A 396 3.48 -1.77 24.46
C ILE A 396 4.35 -3.02 24.41
N GLN A 397 5.32 -3.10 25.32
CA GLN A 397 6.21 -4.24 25.51
C GLN A 397 5.86 -4.93 26.84
N ILE A 398 5.29 -6.12 26.76
CA ILE A 398 5.02 -7.00 27.91
C ILE A 398 6.08 -8.10 27.93
N TRP A 399 7.02 -8.03 28.86
CA TRP A 399 8.07 -9.04 29.03
C TRP A 399 7.58 -10.16 29.95
N HIS A 400 7.89 -11.41 29.63
CA HIS A 400 7.49 -12.58 30.42
C HIS A 400 8.53 -13.72 30.36
N ASP A 401 8.26 -14.84 31.05
CA ASP A 401 9.10 -16.05 31.02
C ASP A 401 8.54 -17.22 30.19
N GLY A 402 7.27 -17.12 29.77
CA GLY A 402 6.65 -18.01 28.78
C GLY A 402 7.32 -17.98 27.39
N ALA A 403 6.93 -18.90 26.51
CA ALA A 403 7.68 -19.34 25.32
C ALA A 403 8.25 -18.23 24.41
N ARG A 404 7.52 -17.12 24.22
CA ARG A 404 7.93 -15.97 23.36
C ARG A 404 8.88 -14.97 24.04
N GLY A 405 8.99 -14.96 25.36
CA GLY A 405 9.76 -14.00 26.17
C GLY A 405 9.26 -12.55 26.18
N ILE A 406 8.62 -12.09 25.10
CA ILE A 406 7.98 -10.79 24.95
C ILE A 406 6.72 -10.88 24.09
N LEU A 407 5.68 -10.18 24.52
CA LEU A 407 4.50 -9.84 23.73
C LEU A 407 4.56 -8.34 23.41
N ILE A 408 4.32 -7.98 22.15
CA ILE A 408 4.30 -6.59 21.69
C ILE A 408 2.88 -6.28 21.22
N LEU A 409 2.31 -5.17 21.69
CA LEU A 409 0.95 -4.75 21.38
C LEU A 409 0.95 -3.29 20.86
N PRO A 410 0.81 -3.08 19.54
CA PRO A 410 0.67 -1.77 18.93
C PRO A 410 -0.44 -0.91 19.53
N VAL A 411 -0.15 0.38 19.73
CA VAL A 411 -1.11 1.41 20.17
C VAL A 411 -1.21 2.50 19.11
N ARG A 412 -2.43 2.77 18.65
CA ARG A 412 -2.72 3.71 17.56
C ARG A 412 -3.92 4.61 17.90
N GLY A 413 -3.96 5.79 17.29
CA GLY A 413 -5.11 6.70 17.40
C GLY A 413 -4.80 8.09 16.87
N VAL A 414 -5.82 8.91 16.67
CA VAL A 414 -5.69 10.32 16.27
C VAL A 414 -6.58 11.18 17.16
N ALA A 415 -5.99 12.23 17.73
CA ALA A 415 -6.68 13.22 18.55
C ALA A 415 -6.97 14.46 17.71
N SER A 416 -8.25 14.83 17.66
CA SER A 416 -8.71 16.05 16.97
C SER A 416 -8.89 17.23 17.93
N LYS A 417 -8.65 17.04 19.24
CA LYS A 417 -8.42 18.09 20.24
C LYS A 417 -7.46 17.65 21.34
N ALA A 418 -6.67 18.57 21.87
CA ALA A 418 -5.94 18.38 23.13
C ALA A 418 -6.88 18.47 24.34
N VAL A 419 -6.62 17.64 25.36
CA VAL A 419 -7.37 17.59 26.62
C VAL A 419 -6.56 18.25 27.73
N SER A 420 -7.08 19.34 28.31
CA SER A 420 -6.42 20.00 29.43
C SER A 420 -6.57 19.21 30.73
N GLN A 421 -5.44 18.80 31.31
CA GLN A 421 -5.40 18.13 32.62
C GLN A 421 -5.88 19.03 33.76
N ASP A 422 -5.81 20.36 33.61
CA ASP A 422 -6.24 21.34 34.63
C ASP A 422 -7.74 21.24 34.98
N ASN A 423 -8.57 20.69 34.08
CA ASN A 423 -10.01 20.57 34.27
C ASN A 423 -10.44 19.28 35.01
N LYS A 424 -9.50 18.49 35.53
CA LYS A 424 -9.83 17.32 36.37
C LYS A 424 -10.43 17.77 37.71
N PRO A 425 -11.64 17.33 38.09
CA PRO A 425 -12.25 17.76 39.35
C PRO A 425 -11.54 17.13 40.56
N VAL A 426 -10.89 17.98 41.36
CA VAL A 426 -10.20 17.57 42.60
C VAL A 426 -11.21 17.06 43.62
N ARG A 427 -11.03 15.82 44.08
CA ARG A 427 -11.65 15.34 45.33
C ARG A 427 -10.68 15.59 46.49
N LEU A 428 -10.95 16.60 47.31
CA LEU A 428 -10.23 16.78 48.56
C LEU A 428 -10.58 15.63 49.51
N ALA A 429 -9.61 14.80 49.85
CA ALA A 429 -9.75 13.78 50.87
C ALA A 429 -9.74 14.42 52.26
N SER A 430 -10.84 14.31 53.00
CA SER A 430 -11.00 14.89 54.34
C SER A 430 -10.31 14.04 55.42
N GLY A 431 -8.98 14.10 55.48
CA GLY A 431 -8.22 13.48 56.57
C GLY A 431 -6.70 13.66 56.45
N GLY A 432 -6.10 14.33 57.44
CA GLY A 432 -4.65 14.48 57.58
C GLY A 432 -4.22 15.93 57.85
N LEU A 433 -3.62 16.18 59.01
CA LEU A 433 -3.05 17.49 59.35
C LEU A 433 -1.62 17.60 58.84
N VAL A 434 -1.34 18.60 57.99
CA VAL A 434 0.00 19.12 57.71
C VAL A 434 -0.02 20.63 57.90
N SER A 435 0.90 21.14 58.72
CA SER A 435 0.91 22.56 59.13
C SER A 435 1.96 23.36 58.36
N ALA A 436 1.52 24.32 57.57
CA ALA A 436 2.39 25.29 56.91
C ALA A 436 2.54 26.54 57.78
N SER A 437 3.73 26.74 58.35
CA SER A 437 4.03 27.88 59.22
C SER A 437 4.31 29.16 58.42
N LEU A 438 3.26 29.88 58.03
CA LEU A 438 3.37 31.31 57.73
C LEU A 438 3.51 32.10 59.05
N GLY A 439 4.31 33.17 59.02
CA GLY A 439 4.57 33.98 60.21
C GLY A 439 3.39 34.88 60.61
N GLN A 440 3.36 35.21 61.90
CA GLN A 440 2.65 36.33 62.55
C GLN A 440 2.11 37.44 61.61
N GLU A 441 0.86 37.91 61.71
CA GLU A 441 -0.12 37.84 62.83
C GLU A 441 -1.58 37.61 62.37
N GLU A 442 -2.46 37.34 63.34
CA GLU A 442 -3.92 37.16 63.28
C GLU A 442 -4.47 35.97 62.44
N ALA A 443 -5.62 35.44 62.89
CA ALA A 443 -6.12 34.14 62.45
C ALA A 443 -7.08 34.25 61.25
N THR A 444 -6.73 33.57 60.15
CA THR A 444 -7.66 33.25 59.05
C THR A 444 -7.54 31.76 58.72
N GLU A 445 -8.61 31.13 58.24
CA GLU A 445 -8.68 29.67 58.07
C GLU A 445 -7.67 29.14 57.02
N GLY A 446 -6.73 28.30 57.46
CA GLY A 446 -5.71 27.70 56.60
C GLY A 446 -6.24 26.50 55.81
N ILE A 447 -6.17 26.57 54.48
CA ILE A 447 -6.55 25.46 53.59
C ILE A 447 -5.47 24.36 53.65
N VAL A 448 -5.86 23.16 54.07
CA VAL A 448 -4.95 22.00 54.17
C VAL A 448 -4.95 21.20 52.87
N PHE A 449 -3.78 21.11 52.22
CA PHE A 449 -3.59 20.34 50.99
C PHE A 449 -3.14 18.91 51.31
N VAL A 450 -4.08 17.95 51.26
CA VAL A 450 -3.77 16.51 51.33
C VAL A 450 -3.34 16.02 49.95
N ARG A 451 -2.26 15.23 49.88
CA ARG A 451 -1.76 14.63 48.64
C ARG A 451 -2.41 13.27 48.36
N ASP A 452 -2.64 13.00 47.08
CA ASP A 452 -2.86 11.65 46.56
C ASP A 452 -1.49 11.07 46.14
N GLU A 453 -1.05 9.97 46.76
CA GLU A 453 0.24 9.33 46.45
C GLU A 453 0.26 8.58 45.09
N THR A 454 -0.89 8.44 44.42
CA THR A 454 -0.96 7.69 43.15
C THR A 454 -0.44 8.46 41.93
N ILE A 455 -0.37 9.79 42.03
CA ILE A 455 0.01 10.73 40.96
C ILE A 455 1.45 11.21 41.16
N ASP A 456 2.34 10.93 40.21
CA ASP A 456 3.68 11.52 40.18
C ASP A 456 3.58 13.02 39.80
N PRO A 457 4.03 13.97 40.65
CA PRO A 457 4.02 15.39 40.32
C PRO A 457 4.78 15.73 39.03
N ALA A 458 5.80 14.97 38.63
CA ALA A 458 6.51 15.22 37.37
C ALA A 458 5.57 15.09 36.16
N SER A 459 4.74 14.04 36.13
CA SER A 459 3.78 13.77 35.05
C SER A 459 2.71 14.85 34.86
N VAL A 460 2.54 15.73 35.84
CA VAL A 460 1.58 16.85 35.80
C VAL A 460 2.13 18.01 34.95
N LEU A 461 3.45 18.10 34.80
CA LEU A 461 4.14 19.13 34.00
C LEU A 461 4.54 18.64 32.60
N ASP A 462 4.27 17.38 32.26
CA ASP A 462 4.47 16.85 30.91
C ASP A 462 3.62 17.62 29.88
N GLY A 463 4.25 18.01 28.78
CA GLY A 463 3.62 18.86 27.75
C GLY A 463 3.58 20.35 28.08
N PHE A 464 4.11 20.81 29.22
CA PHE A 464 4.38 22.24 29.44
C PHE A 464 5.76 22.63 28.90
N ILE A 465 5.80 23.73 28.15
CA ILE A 465 7.00 24.31 27.53
C ILE A 465 7.16 25.78 27.94
N VAL A 466 8.41 26.23 28.14
CA VAL A 466 8.72 27.64 28.41
C VAL A 466 8.86 28.37 27.08
N THR A 467 7.87 29.19 26.71
CA THR A 467 7.84 29.94 25.44
C THR A 467 8.36 31.37 25.56
N SER A 468 8.50 31.90 26.78
CA SER A 468 9.16 33.18 27.04
C SER A 468 9.79 33.18 28.42
N HIS A 469 10.97 33.77 28.57
CA HIS A 469 11.76 33.72 29.80
C HIS A 469 12.34 35.08 30.16
N SER A 470 12.32 35.43 31.45
CA SER A 470 13.02 36.58 32.01
C SER A 470 13.26 36.39 33.52
N PRO A 471 14.21 37.10 34.15
CA PRO A 471 14.58 36.88 35.56
C PRO A 471 13.48 37.09 36.62
N LYS A 472 12.30 37.59 36.26
CA LYS A 472 11.17 37.84 37.19
C LYS A 472 9.83 37.25 36.73
N ARG A 473 9.68 36.92 35.44
CA ARG A 473 8.45 36.34 34.87
C ARG A 473 8.79 35.42 33.71
N SER A 474 7.98 34.39 33.52
CA SER A 474 8.07 33.45 32.40
C SER A 474 6.68 33.24 31.80
N ILE A 475 6.61 32.88 30.53
CA ILE A 475 5.39 32.34 29.92
C ILE A 475 5.60 30.84 29.77
N ILE A 476 4.74 30.06 30.41
CA ILE A 476 4.58 28.63 30.15
C ILE A 476 3.40 28.43 29.22
N SER A 477 3.54 27.55 28.25
CA SER A 477 2.46 27.11 27.37
C SER A 477 2.27 25.61 27.54
N GLY A 478 1.04 25.17 27.73
CA GLY A 478 0.72 23.76 27.93
C GLY A 478 -0.75 23.46 27.58
N PRO A 479 -1.28 22.28 27.95
CA PRO A 479 -2.62 21.83 27.56
C PRO A 479 -3.78 22.76 28.00
N GLY A 480 -3.57 23.61 29.00
CA GLY A 480 -4.51 24.66 29.43
C GLY A 480 -4.32 26.04 28.78
N GLY A 481 -3.52 26.13 27.71
CA GLY A 481 -3.14 27.39 27.06
C GLY A 481 -1.83 27.98 27.61
N SER A 482 -1.58 29.26 27.33
CA SER A 482 -0.40 29.98 27.84
C SER A 482 -0.73 30.77 29.12
N ARG A 483 0.09 30.60 30.16
CA ARG A 483 0.02 31.33 31.44
C ARG A 483 1.32 32.07 31.71
N ILE A 484 1.21 33.24 32.33
CA ILE A 484 2.35 33.97 32.89
C ILE A 484 2.55 33.44 34.31
N VAL A 485 3.81 33.16 34.68
CA VAL A 485 4.20 32.80 36.05
C VAL A 485 5.35 33.69 36.51
N PHE A 486 5.34 34.09 37.77
CA PHE A 486 6.30 35.00 38.38
C PHE A 486 7.27 34.26 39.31
N ASN A 487 8.48 34.81 39.49
CA ASN A 487 9.47 34.19 40.38
C ASN A 487 9.11 34.38 41.86
N GLY A 488 8.93 33.27 42.59
CA GLY A 488 8.48 33.24 43.99
C GLY A 488 6.96 33.16 44.14
N GLU A 489 6.22 33.01 43.05
CA GLU A 489 4.76 32.81 43.05
C GLU A 489 4.40 31.34 43.35
N GLU A 490 3.21 31.11 43.90
CA GLU A 490 2.63 29.77 44.02
C GLU A 490 1.48 29.61 43.02
N VAL A 491 1.57 28.57 42.18
CA VAL A 491 0.64 28.34 41.08
C VAL A 491 0.09 26.92 41.13
N VAL A 492 -1.19 26.76 40.80
CA VAL A 492 -1.82 25.44 40.66
C VAL A 492 -1.75 25.02 39.19
N LEU A 493 -1.14 23.86 38.92
CA LEU A 493 -1.06 23.24 37.58
C LEU A 493 -1.46 21.77 37.73
N GLY A 494 -2.44 21.33 36.93
CA GLY A 494 -3.02 19.99 36.99
C GLY A 494 -3.47 19.52 38.37
N GLY A 495 -3.96 20.46 39.22
CA GLY A 495 -4.41 20.19 40.58
C GLY A 495 -3.31 20.17 41.66
N VAL A 496 -2.03 20.26 41.29
CA VAL A 496 -0.90 20.31 42.23
C VAL A 496 -0.48 21.78 42.46
N LEU A 497 -0.26 22.15 43.72
CA LEU A 497 0.33 23.45 44.09
C LEU A 497 1.85 23.41 43.93
N TRP A 498 2.38 24.38 43.20
CA TRP A 498 3.80 24.52 42.87
C TRP A 498 4.35 25.89 43.25
N ASN A 499 5.46 25.92 43.99
CA ASN A 499 6.25 27.13 44.22
C ASN A 499 7.23 27.34 43.04
N VAL A 500 7.19 28.51 42.40
CA VAL A 500 7.89 28.80 41.13
C VAL A 500 9.23 29.49 41.36
N ASN A 501 10.32 28.89 40.87
CA ASN A 501 11.68 29.42 40.95
C ASN A 501 12.27 29.58 39.54
N ILE A 502 12.35 30.81 39.03
CA ILE A 502 12.85 31.09 37.69
C ILE A 502 14.39 31.19 37.73
N ARG A 503 15.06 30.27 37.03
CA ARG A 503 16.53 30.21 36.91
C ARG A 503 16.98 30.73 35.55
N THR A 504 18.28 30.97 35.39
CA THR A 504 18.88 31.34 34.09
C THR A 504 18.72 30.30 32.98
N SER A 505 18.41 29.04 33.32
CA SER A 505 18.21 27.92 32.39
C SER A 505 16.73 27.61 32.06
N GLY A 506 15.77 28.17 32.80
CA GLY A 506 14.36 27.77 32.69
C GLY A 506 13.54 28.13 33.93
N VAL A 507 12.49 27.35 34.19
CA VAL A 507 11.60 27.50 35.36
C VAL A 507 11.59 26.20 36.17
N GLU A 508 12.03 26.27 37.42
CA GLU A 508 11.94 25.18 38.38
C GLU A 508 10.64 25.29 39.18
N PHE A 509 9.82 24.25 39.13
CA PHE A 509 8.61 24.10 39.94
C PHE A 509 8.92 23.17 41.12
N ARG A 510 8.51 23.57 42.32
CA ARG A 510 8.72 22.80 43.57
C ARG A 510 7.40 22.44 44.23
N THR A 511 7.28 21.21 44.71
CA THR A 511 6.16 20.79 45.55
C THR A 511 6.63 19.76 46.56
N GLY A 512 6.68 20.14 47.85
CA GLY A 512 7.39 19.36 48.87
C GLY A 512 8.84 19.09 48.45
N ASP A 513 9.28 17.84 48.52
CA ASP A 513 10.62 17.41 48.11
C ASP A 513 10.82 17.34 46.58
N ALA A 514 9.73 17.26 45.80
CA ALA A 514 9.77 17.13 44.35
C ALA A 514 10.12 18.45 43.66
N LYS A 515 11.00 18.37 42.64
CA LYS A 515 11.54 19.52 41.89
C LYS A 515 11.62 19.17 40.41
N VAL A 516 10.98 19.96 39.56
CA VAL A 516 10.93 19.76 38.10
C VAL A 516 11.44 21.03 37.42
N LEU A 517 12.42 20.91 36.51
CA LEU A 517 12.98 22.05 35.77
C LEU A 517 12.55 22.01 34.31
N LEU A 518 11.61 22.87 33.92
CA LEU A 518 11.28 23.10 32.51
C LEU A 518 12.34 24.04 31.91
N LEU A 519 13.14 23.51 30.97
CA LEU A 519 14.18 24.28 30.28
C LEU A 519 13.59 25.29 29.31
N PHE A 520 14.26 26.44 29.15
CA PHE A 520 13.88 27.44 28.15
C PHE A 520 14.52 27.16 26.79
N ASP A 521 13.72 26.70 25.83
CA ASP A 521 14.13 26.69 24.42
C ASP A 521 13.97 28.08 23.79
N ARG A 522 15.09 28.64 23.34
CA ARG A 522 15.15 29.94 22.67
C ARG A 522 14.48 29.92 21.29
N SER A 523 14.36 28.76 20.65
CA SER A 523 13.72 28.61 19.33
C SER A 523 12.23 29.02 19.34
N LEU A 524 11.58 28.88 20.50
CA LEU A 524 10.15 29.14 20.70
C LEU A 524 9.84 30.61 21.07
N SER A 525 10.86 31.46 21.19
CA SER A 525 10.70 32.85 21.61
C SER A 525 10.23 33.75 20.45
N SER A 526 9.13 34.48 20.67
CA SER A 526 8.40 35.21 19.61
C SER A 526 9.04 36.54 19.15
N VAL A 527 10.37 36.62 19.12
CA VAL A 527 11.13 37.87 18.90
C VAL A 527 11.15 38.30 17.42
N ASN A 528 10.95 37.38 16.48
CA ASN A 528 10.80 37.69 15.06
C ASN A 528 9.31 37.87 14.66
N ARG A 529 8.72 39.02 15.01
CA ARG A 529 7.57 39.57 14.28
C ARG A 529 7.99 40.84 13.55
N VAL A 530 7.89 40.81 12.22
CA VAL A 530 8.23 41.94 11.33
C VAL A 530 7.32 43.14 11.65
N PRO A 531 7.85 44.37 11.79
CA PRO A 531 7.01 45.54 11.99
C PRO A 531 6.24 45.88 10.71
N SER A 532 4.92 45.93 10.81
CA SER A 532 4.02 46.30 9.71
C SER A 532 4.13 47.81 9.39
N GLN A 533 4.55 48.16 8.18
CA GLN A 533 4.52 49.55 7.71
C GLN A 533 3.11 49.95 7.25
N SER A 534 2.37 50.63 8.11
CA SER A 534 1.35 51.60 7.71
C SER A 534 2.06 52.91 7.34
N GLY A 535 1.99 53.34 6.07
CA GLY A 535 2.78 54.46 5.57
C GLY A 535 2.09 55.84 5.63
N SER A 536 2.90 56.90 5.68
CA SER A 536 2.46 58.28 5.38
C SER A 536 3.64 59.20 5.02
N SER A 537 3.45 60.00 3.97
CA SER A 537 4.07 61.33 3.72
C SER A 537 5.58 61.54 3.96
N SER A 538 6.32 61.51 2.86
CA SER A 538 7.33 62.51 2.45
C SER A 538 7.58 63.73 3.38
N GLY A 539 8.84 63.95 3.75
CA GLY A 539 9.34 65.21 4.32
C GLY A 539 10.80 65.45 3.90
N SER A 540 11.03 66.39 2.98
CA SER A 540 12.34 66.64 2.37
C SER A 540 13.21 67.62 3.18
N GLY A 541 14.49 67.30 3.38
CA GLY A 541 15.50 68.21 3.92
C GLY A 541 16.80 68.13 3.13
N SER A 542 17.03 69.09 2.23
CA SER A 542 18.15 69.07 1.27
C SER A 542 18.92 70.40 1.21
N SER A 543 20.19 70.38 1.60
CA SER A 543 21.23 71.37 1.24
C SER A 543 22.58 70.97 1.86
N SER A 544 23.75 71.30 1.32
CA SER A 544 24.11 71.67 -0.07
C SER A 544 25.65 71.75 -0.16
N VAL A 545 26.25 71.35 -1.29
CA VAL A 545 27.58 71.83 -1.71
C VAL A 545 27.52 72.18 -3.20
N THR A 546 28.17 73.29 -3.57
CA THR A 546 27.89 74.06 -4.78
C THR A 546 28.95 73.87 -5.88
N SER A 547 28.52 73.88 -7.16
CA SER A 547 29.13 74.55 -8.35
C SER A 547 30.65 74.43 -8.67
N THR A 548 31.16 74.44 -9.91
CA THR A 548 30.66 74.86 -11.26
C THR A 548 31.44 74.02 -12.33
N SER A 549 31.66 74.29 -13.63
CA SER A 549 31.36 75.32 -14.67
C SER A 549 31.81 74.76 -16.04
N SER A 550 31.29 75.16 -17.22
CA SER A 550 30.02 75.84 -17.57
C SER A 550 29.86 75.94 -19.10
N GLY A 551 28.83 75.29 -19.68
CA GLY A 551 28.36 75.53 -21.05
C GLY A 551 29.05 74.74 -22.18
N GLY A 552 28.44 74.60 -23.36
CA GLY A 552 27.04 74.92 -23.67
C GLY A 552 26.75 75.23 -25.14
N LEU A 553 26.03 74.31 -25.81
CA LEU A 553 25.05 74.53 -26.88
C LEU A 553 24.29 73.20 -27.13
#